data_AF-A0A3P8WXT2-F1
#
_entry.id   AF-A0A3P8WXT2-F1
#
_cell.length_a   1.000
_cell.length_b   1.000
_cell.length_c   1.000
_cell.angle_alpha   90.00
_cell.angle_beta   90.00
_cell.angle_gamma   90.00
#
_symmetry.space_group_name_H-M   'P 1'
#
loop_
_entity.id
_entity.type
_entity.pdbx_description
1 polymer ?
#
loop_
_entity_poly.entity_id
_entity_poly.type
_entity_poly.pdbx_seq_one_letter_code
_entity_poly.pdbx_strand_id
1 'polypeptide(L)'
;IHSFPSFSIYEFADPSMWVVHVGLTDQPDNGAQSLTVERIVYHANYRPKKLEYDIALMKLTLPLIFNGFVEPICLPNYGENFEAGTLCWISGWGATEADGEFSMVPLLSTKTCNQREVYGGLISSWMLCAGYLEGGVDSCQVIDSLMKCKRLYTV
;
A
#
# COMPACT_ATOMS: atom_id res chain seq x y z
N ILE A 1 8.05 -1.73 0.77
CA ILE A 1 9.52 -1.99 0.64
C ILE A 1 9.91 -2.16 -0.82
N HIS A 2 9.07 -2.73 -1.69
CA HIS A 2 9.30 -2.68 -3.15
C HIS A 2 9.12 -1.29 -3.80
N SER A 3 8.52 -0.34 -3.09
CA SER A 3 8.36 1.08 -3.47
C SER A 3 9.69 1.84 -3.40
N PHE A 4 10.70 1.18 -2.83
CA PHE A 4 12.10 1.54 -2.86
C PHE A 4 12.69 0.80 -4.08
N PRO A 5 13.24 1.52 -5.08
CA PRO A 5 13.73 0.91 -6.32
C PRO A 5 14.68 -0.27 -6.05
N SER A 6 14.62 -1.27 -6.93
CA SER A 6 15.26 -2.60 -6.85
C SER A 6 16.80 -2.62 -6.87
N PHE A 7 17.46 -1.51 -6.53
CA PHE A 7 18.89 -1.44 -6.29
C PHE A 7 19.14 -0.94 -4.86
N SER A 8 19.64 -1.84 -4.03
CA SER A 8 20.11 -1.59 -2.66
C SER A 8 19.07 -1.08 -1.66
N ILE A 9 18.55 -2.00 -0.83
CA ILE A 9 17.80 -1.70 0.41
C ILE A 9 18.60 -0.73 1.32
N TYR A 10 19.92 -0.63 1.13
CA TYR A 10 20.82 0.22 1.90
C TYR A 10 20.91 1.67 1.39
N GLU A 11 20.57 1.97 0.12
CA GLU A 11 20.66 3.34 -0.41
C GLU A 11 19.44 4.20 -0.06
N PHE A 12 18.27 3.57 0.14
CA PHE A 12 17.04 4.29 0.50
C PHE A 12 16.63 4.13 1.97
N ALA A 13 17.49 3.54 2.80
CA ALA A 13 17.30 3.45 4.24
C ALA A 13 17.61 4.76 4.99
N ASP A 14 18.21 5.74 4.30
CA ASP A 14 18.50 7.06 4.86
C ASP A 14 17.21 7.88 4.97
N PRO A 15 16.73 8.19 6.20
CA PRO A 15 15.53 9.00 6.39
C PRO A 15 15.63 10.40 5.77
N SER A 16 16.84 10.94 5.60
CA SER A 16 17.06 12.30 5.06
C SER A 16 16.69 12.44 3.58
N MET A 17 16.60 11.32 2.87
CA MET A 17 16.20 11.26 1.45
C MET A 17 14.68 11.31 1.26
N TRP A 18 13.90 11.28 2.34
CA TRP A 18 12.44 11.12 2.28
C TRP A 18 11.70 12.31 2.88
N VAL A 19 10.63 12.71 2.18
CA VAL A 19 9.62 13.66 2.67
C VAL A 19 8.26 13.01 2.47
N VAL A 20 7.43 13.07 3.50
CA VAL A 20 6.05 12.58 3.47
C VAL A 20 5.12 13.76 3.31
N HIS A 21 4.31 13.73 2.26
CA HIS A 21 3.24 14.70 2.01
C HIS A 21 1.91 14.09 2.42
N VAL A 22 1.11 14.83 3.20
CA VAL A 22 -0.23 14.39 3.65
C VAL A 22 -1.28 15.46 3.39
N GLY A 23 -2.56 15.05 3.38
CA GLY A 23 -3.70 15.93 3.18
C GLY A 23 -3.90 16.34 1.72
N LEU A 24 -3.35 15.56 0.79
CA LEU A 24 -3.45 15.76 -0.65
C LEU A 24 -4.49 14.83 -1.24
N THR A 25 -5.30 15.36 -2.17
CA THR A 25 -6.13 14.58 -3.09
C THR A 25 -5.64 14.71 -4.53
N ASP A 26 -5.14 15.89 -4.91
CA ASP A 26 -4.63 16.19 -6.25
C ASP A 26 -3.14 16.58 -6.20
N GLN A 27 -2.39 16.29 -7.27
CA GLN A 27 -1.02 16.76 -7.46
C GLN A 27 -0.91 17.62 -8.74
N PRO A 28 -0.20 18.76 -8.73
CA PRO A 28 0.47 19.39 -7.58
C PRO A 28 -0.46 20.36 -6.83
N ASP A 29 -0.65 20.14 -5.52
CA ASP A 29 -1.37 21.09 -4.66
C ASP A 29 -0.45 21.64 -3.54
N ASN A 30 -0.56 22.95 -3.29
CA ASN A 30 0.27 23.73 -2.37
C ASN A 30 -0.24 23.66 -0.90
N GLY A 31 -1.33 22.94 -0.63
CA GLY A 31 -1.92 22.78 0.71
C GLY A 31 -1.33 21.64 1.54
N ALA A 32 -0.40 20.85 1.00
CA ALA A 32 0.14 19.65 1.65
C ALA A 32 0.95 19.96 2.91
N GLN A 33 0.69 19.23 3.99
CA GLN A 33 1.65 19.18 5.09
C GLN A 33 2.82 18.29 4.67
N SER A 34 4.02 18.87 4.63
CA SER A 34 5.25 18.17 4.26
C SER A 34 6.10 17.92 5.50
N LEU A 35 6.40 16.65 5.79
CA LEU A 35 7.08 16.22 7.00
C LEU A 35 8.34 15.41 6.68
N THR A 36 9.42 15.71 7.37
CA THR A 36 10.65 14.92 7.28
C THR A 36 10.55 13.63 8.09
N VAL A 37 11.36 12.65 7.70
CA VAL A 37 11.36 11.33 8.31
C VAL A 37 12.51 11.24 9.32
N GLU A 38 12.19 10.86 10.56
CA GLU A 38 13.17 10.64 11.62
C GLU A 38 13.82 9.26 11.45
N ARG A 39 13.02 8.24 11.15
CA ARG A 39 13.48 6.85 11.09
C ARG A 39 12.61 6.00 10.19
N ILE A 40 13.24 5.09 9.45
CA ILE A 40 12.58 4.02 8.70
C ILE A 40 12.85 2.70 9.41
N VAL A 41 11.81 1.90 9.64
CA VAL A 41 11.86 0.60 10.31
C VAL A 41 11.27 -0.46 9.39
N TYR A 42 12.14 -1.31 8.85
CA TYR A 42 11.74 -2.44 8.01
C TYR A 42 11.34 -3.65 8.86
N HIS A 43 10.46 -4.49 8.33
CA HIS A 43 10.18 -5.77 8.96
C HIS A 43 11.44 -6.62 9.05
N ALA A 44 11.78 -7.10 10.25
CA ALA A 44 13.03 -7.83 10.50
C ALA A 44 13.18 -9.12 9.65
N ASN A 45 12.06 -9.72 9.25
CA ASN A 45 12.03 -10.91 8.42
C ASN A 45 11.79 -10.63 6.93
N TYR A 46 11.92 -9.38 6.46
CA TYR A 46 11.74 -9.06 5.04
C TYR A 46 12.68 -9.90 4.15
N ARG A 47 12.10 -10.55 3.13
CA ARG A 47 12.87 -11.39 2.19
C ARG A 47 12.73 -10.85 0.76
N PRO A 48 13.72 -10.11 0.24
CA PRO A 48 13.59 -9.40 -1.03
C PRO A 48 13.34 -10.34 -2.23
N LYS A 49 13.92 -11.55 -2.21
CA LYS A 49 13.76 -12.51 -3.31
C LYS A 49 12.34 -13.05 -3.48
N LYS A 50 11.54 -13.06 -2.41
CA LYS A 50 10.17 -13.59 -2.40
C LYS A 50 9.12 -12.53 -2.09
N LEU A 51 9.55 -11.29 -1.84
CA LEU A 51 8.72 -10.20 -1.34
C LEU A 51 7.91 -10.58 -0.08
N GLU A 52 8.40 -11.54 0.71
CA GLU A 52 7.75 -11.93 1.97
C GLU A 52 7.99 -10.84 3.02
N TYR A 53 6.94 -10.53 3.79
CA TYR A 53 6.95 -9.49 4.81
C TYR A 53 7.33 -8.11 4.27
N ASP A 54 6.81 -7.77 3.09
CA ASP A 54 7.00 -6.45 2.46
C ASP A 54 6.21 -5.36 3.20
N ILE A 55 6.68 -4.96 4.39
CA ILE A 55 6.09 -3.91 5.21
C ILE A 55 7.17 -3.12 5.95
N ALA A 56 7.04 -1.79 5.95
CA ALA A 56 7.91 -0.89 6.69
C ALA A 56 7.09 0.21 7.38
N LEU A 57 7.65 0.76 8.46
CA LEU A 57 7.09 1.90 9.20
C LEU A 57 8.02 3.09 9.06
N MET A 58 7.45 4.27 8.85
CA MET A 58 8.19 5.54 8.82
C MET A 58 7.77 6.39 10.01
N LYS A 59 8.72 6.72 10.88
CA LYS A 59 8.53 7.65 11.98
C LYS A 59 8.83 9.06 11.49
N LEU A 60 7.85 9.96 11.59
CA LEU A 60 8.00 11.35 11.23
C LEU A 60 8.71 12.13 12.34
N THR A 61 9.49 13.15 11.96
CA THR A 61 10.19 14.03 12.91
C THR A 61 9.25 14.83 13.79
N LEU A 62 8.07 15.18 13.26
CA LEU A 62 7.00 15.86 13.98
C LEU A 62 5.70 15.06 13.89
N PRO A 63 4.85 15.12 14.92
CA PRO A 63 3.54 14.49 14.86
C PRO A 63 2.67 15.13 13.76
N LEU A 64 1.86 14.30 13.11
CA LEU A 64 0.85 14.75 12.15
C LEU A 64 -0.20 15.61 12.85
N ILE A 65 -0.65 16.65 12.16
CA ILE A 65 -1.78 17.47 12.64
C ILE A 65 -3.03 16.93 11.94
N PHE A 66 -3.87 16.24 12.70
CA PHE A 66 -5.13 15.73 12.16
C PHE A 66 -6.10 16.87 11.85
N ASN A 67 -6.78 16.74 10.72
CA ASN A 67 -7.78 17.68 10.22
C ASN A 67 -8.72 16.92 9.27
N GLY A 68 -9.67 17.60 8.64
CA GLY A 68 -10.64 16.96 7.73
C GLY A 68 -10.04 16.29 6.47
N PHE A 69 -8.73 16.42 6.24
CA PHE A 69 -7.99 15.80 5.14
C PHE A 69 -6.91 14.81 5.62
N VAL A 70 -6.56 14.81 6.91
CA VAL A 70 -5.49 13.98 7.48
C VAL A 70 -6.06 13.21 8.66
N GLU A 71 -6.29 11.92 8.45
CA GLU A 71 -6.85 11.01 9.45
C GLU A 71 -6.09 9.67 9.44
N PRO A 72 -5.93 9.00 10.59
CA PRO A 72 -5.29 7.70 10.67
C PRO A 72 -6.18 6.60 10.04
N ILE A 73 -5.55 5.48 9.65
CA ILE A 73 -6.26 4.27 9.24
C ILE A 73 -6.24 3.21 10.35
N CYS A 74 -7.32 2.45 10.47
CA CYS A 74 -7.37 1.30 11.36
C CYS A 74 -6.47 0.15 10.88
N LEU A 75 -5.85 -0.54 11.83
CA LEU A 75 -5.22 -1.84 11.58
C LEU A 75 -6.25 -2.95 11.80
N PRO A 76 -6.18 -4.05 11.02
CA PRO A 76 -7.02 -5.21 11.25
C PRO A 76 -6.72 -5.84 12.61
N ASN A 77 -7.73 -6.46 13.21
CA ASN A 77 -7.57 -7.17 14.47
C ASN A 77 -6.76 -8.45 14.29
N TYR A 78 -6.11 -8.90 15.36
CA TYR A 78 -5.40 -10.18 15.33
C TYR A 78 -6.36 -11.34 15.02
N GLY A 79 -6.03 -12.12 13.98
CA GLY A 79 -6.86 -13.24 13.52
C GLY A 79 -8.09 -12.84 12.69
N GLU A 80 -8.22 -11.57 12.33
CA GLU A 80 -9.23 -11.13 11.38
C GLU A 80 -8.95 -11.73 10.00
N ASN A 81 -9.96 -12.40 9.42
CA ASN A 81 -9.88 -13.00 8.11
C ASN A 81 -10.70 -12.21 7.10
N PHE A 82 -10.10 -11.97 5.94
CA PHE A 82 -10.77 -11.34 4.82
C PHE A 82 -11.35 -12.39 3.89
N GLU A 83 -12.67 -12.37 3.70
CA GLU A 83 -13.36 -13.32 2.84
C GLU A 83 -13.18 -12.96 1.36
N ALA A 84 -12.95 -13.98 0.52
CA ALA A 84 -12.91 -13.79 -0.93
C ALA A 84 -14.25 -13.23 -1.43
N GLY A 85 -14.19 -12.30 -2.39
CA GLY A 85 -15.34 -11.54 -2.88
C GLY A 85 -15.65 -10.27 -2.08
N THR A 86 -14.97 -10.03 -0.94
CA THR A 86 -15.08 -8.73 -0.23
C THR A 86 -14.53 -7.63 -1.11
N LEU A 87 -15.30 -6.56 -1.32
CA LEU A 87 -14.85 -5.40 -2.09
C LEU A 87 -13.91 -4.54 -1.26
N CYS A 88 -12.80 -4.14 -1.87
CA CYS A 88 -11.80 -3.24 -1.30
C CYS A 88 -11.62 -2.03 -2.20
N TRP A 89 -11.34 -0.89 -1.60
CA TRP A 89 -10.89 0.30 -2.28
C TRP A 89 -9.38 0.25 -2.44
N ILE A 90 -8.89 0.67 -3.59
CA ILE A 90 -7.50 1.02 -3.82
C ILE A 90 -7.46 2.50 -4.20
N SER A 91 -6.47 3.22 -3.68
CA SER A 91 -6.24 4.62 -4.03
C SER A 91 -4.75 4.89 -4.12
N GLY A 92 -4.34 5.67 -5.10
CA GLY A 92 -2.95 6.10 -5.27
C GLY A 92 -2.81 7.04 -6.47
N TRP A 93 -1.64 7.67 -6.60
CA TRP A 93 -1.29 8.53 -7.74
C TRP A 93 -0.40 7.79 -8.75
N GLY A 94 -0.62 6.48 -8.91
CA GLY A 94 0.12 5.70 -9.89
C GLY A 94 -0.19 6.10 -11.32
N ALA A 95 0.63 5.64 -12.26
CA ALA A 95 0.49 5.96 -13.68
C ALA A 95 -0.80 5.34 -14.27
N THR A 96 -1.92 5.99 -14.01
CA THR A 96 -3.18 5.85 -14.73
C THR A 96 -3.33 7.04 -15.66
N GLU A 97 -4.06 6.87 -16.75
CA GLU A 97 -4.41 7.96 -17.68
C GLU A 97 -5.33 9.03 -17.04
N ALA A 98 -5.68 8.86 -15.77
CA ALA A 98 -6.50 9.75 -14.97
C ALA A 98 -5.83 10.05 -13.62
N ASP A 99 -5.84 11.33 -13.26
CA ASP A 99 -5.38 11.86 -11.98
C ASP A 99 -6.10 11.18 -10.80
N GLY A 100 -5.34 10.72 -9.81
CA GLY A 100 -5.81 10.44 -8.44
C GLY A 100 -7.11 9.64 -8.32
N GLU A 101 -7.19 8.46 -8.94
CA GLU A 101 -8.43 7.68 -8.94
C GLU A 101 -8.49 6.68 -7.77
N PHE A 102 -9.67 6.58 -7.14
CA PHE A 102 -9.99 5.48 -6.24
C PHE A 102 -10.81 4.44 -7.00
N SER A 103 -10.45 3.16 -6.86
CA SER A 103 -11.15 2.08 -7.55
C SER A 103 -11.56 0.99 -6.57
N MET A 104 -12.65 0.30 -6.86
CA MET A 104 -13.04 -0.89 -6.10
C MET A 104 -12.55 -2.16 -6.81
N VAL A 105 -11.96 -3.07 -6.03
CA VAL A 105 -11.48 -4.37 -6.48
C VAL A 105 -11.92 -5.46 -5.49
N PRO A 106 -12.36 -6.64 -5.96
CA PRO A 106 -12.73 -7.74 -5.08
C PRO A 106 -11.49 -8.48 -4.58
N LEU A 107 -11.51 -8.93 -3.33
CA LEU A 107 -10.53 -9.87 -2.83
C LEU A 107 -10.66 -11.22 -3.53
N LEU A 108 -9.53 -11.76 -3.92
CA LEU A 108 -9.41 -13.09 -4.51
C LEU A 108 -8.80 -14.03 -3.47
N SER A 109 -9.25 -15.29 -3.49
CA SER A 109 -8.64 -16.30 -2.64
C SER A 109 -7.20 -16.58 -3.08
N THR A 110 -6.32 -16.90 -2.13
CA THR A 110 -4.93 -17.32 -2.44
C THR A 110 -4.90 -18.50 -3.40
N LYS A 111 -5.89 -19.40 -3.35
CA LYS A 111 -6.02 -20.52 -4.29
C LYS A 111 -6.27 -20.03 -5.72
N THR A 112 -7.12 -19.03 -5.89
CA THR A 112 -7.41 -18.42 -7.20
C THR A 112 -6.17 -17.74 -7.75
N CYS A 113 -5.48 -16.94 -6.94
CA CYS A 113 -4.29 -16.22 -7.41
C CYS A 113 -3.10 -17.13 -7.67
N ASN A 114 -3.01 -18.26 -7.00
CA ASN A 114 -1.98 -19.28 -7.26
C ASN A 114 -2.35 -20.26 -8.38
N GLN A 115 -3.40 -20.02 -9.15
CA GLN A 115 -3.59 -20.71 -10.43
C GLN A 115 -2.39 -20.48 -11.33
N ARG A 116 -2.10 -21.46 -12.20
CA ARG A 116 -0.90 -21.45 -13.06
C ARG A 116 -0.90 -20.27 -14.03
N GLU A 117 -2.09 -19.86 -14.44
CA GLU A 117 -2.35 -18.81 -15.41
C GLU A 117 -2.26 -17.40 -14.80
N VAL A 118 -2.16 -17.28 -13.47
CA VAL A 118 -2.12 -16.00 -12.73
C VAL A 118 -0.72 -15.78 -12.11
N TYR A 119 -0.49 -16.26 -10.88
CA TYR A 119 0.82 -16.15 -10.21
C TYR A 119 1.55 -17.47 -10.02
N GLY A 120 0.97 -18.61 -10.39
CA GLY A 120 1.66 -19.91 -10.42
C GLY A 120 2.28 -20.35 -9.08
N GLY A 121 1.68 -19.96 -7.95
CA GLY A 121 2.15 -20.36 -6.62
C GLY A 121 3.02 -19.33 -5.90
N LEU A 122 3.21 -18.13 -6.45
CA LEU A 122 4.04 -17.09 -5.85
C LEU A 122 3.37 -16.36 -4.67
N ILE A 123 2.04 -16.39 -4.55
CA ILE A 123 1.31 -15.69 -3.48
C ILE A 123 1.35 -16.53 -2.20
N SER A 124 2.00 -16.00 -1.16
CA SER A 124 2.09 -16.66 0.15
C SER A 124 0.86 -16.42 1.04
N SER A 125 0.76 -17.13 2.18
CA SER A 125 -0.29 -16.89 3.17
C SER A 125 -0.20 -15.53 3.89
N TRP A 126 0.91 -14.81 3.70
CA TRP A 126 1.14 -13.47 4.26
C TRP A 126 0.78 -12.36 3.28
N MET A 127 0.23 -12.71 2.11
CA MET A 127 -0.13 -11.80 1.04
C MET A 127 -1.63 -11.90 0.76
N LEU A 128 -2.23 -10.75 0.45
CA LEU A 128 -3.59 -10.67 -0.10
C LEU A 128 -3.52 -10.44 -1.60
N CYS A 129 -4.55 -10.90 -2.29
CA CYS A 129 -4.67 -10.74 -3.73
C CYS A 129 -6.05 -10.18 -4.04
N ALA A 130 -6.14 -9.24 -4.98
CA ALA A 130 -7.39 -8.61 -5.35
C ALA A 130 -7.33 -8.08 -6.78
N GLY A 131 -8.51 -7.97 -7.39
CA GLY A 131 -8.65 -7.55 -8.77
C GLY A 131 -9.61 -8.43 -9.53
N TYR A 132 -9.73 -8.16 -10.83
CA TYR A 132 -10.59 -8.90 -11.74
C TYR A 132 -9.72 -9.81 -12.62
N LEU A 133 -10.04 -11.10 -12.68
CA LEU A 133 -9.30 -12.06 -13.53
C LEU A 133 -9.38 -11.72 -15.03
N GLU A 134 -10.42 -10.99 -15.42
CA GLU A 134 -10.65 -10.50 -16.78
C GLU A 134 -9.81 -9.25 -17.11
N GLY A 135 -9.09 -8.70 -16.13
CA GLY A 135 -8.36 -7.44 -16.25
C GLY A 135 -9.25 -6.20 -16.09
N GLY A 136 -8.72 -5.02 -16.45
CA GLY A 136 -9.45 -3.76 -16.44
C GLY A 136 -8.99 -2.80 -15.34
N VAL A 137 -9.26 -3.14 -14.08
CA VAL A 137 -8.81 -2.36 -12.90
C VAL A 137 -7.62 -3.05 -12.27
N ASP A 138 -6.44 -2.45 -12.38
CA ASP A 138 -5.19 -2.95 -11.82
C ASP A 138 -4.41 -1.82 -11.13
N SER A 139 -3.61 -2.15 -10.13
CA SER A 139 -2.66 -1.21 -9.54
C SER A 139 -1.45 -1.09 -10.46
N CYS A 140 -1.43 -0.06 -11.31
CA CYS A 140 -0.27 0.24 -12.15
C CYS A 140 0.99 0.50 -11.29
N GLN A 141 2.15 0.14 -11.83
CA GLN A 141 3.45 0.23 -11.16
C GLN A 141 3.97 1.67 -11.03
N VAL A 142 3.37 2.53 -10.20
CA VAL A 142 4.13 3.59 -9.51
C VAL A 142 3.36 4.03 -8.26
N ILE A 143 4.03 4.07 -7.11
CA ILE A 143 3.57 4.61 -5.81
C ILE A 143 2.45 3.79 -5.13
N ASP A 144 2.79 3.31 -3.93
CA ASP A 144 1.99 2.48 -3.02
C ASP A 144 0.49 2.78 -3.07
N SER A 145 -0.28 1.82 -3.59
CA SER A 145 -1.73 1.84 -3.47
C SER A 145 -2.12 1.55 -2.01
N LEU A 146 -2.82 2.49 -1.38
CA LEU A 146 -3.51 2.22 -0.13
C LEU A 146 -4.72 1.33 -0.43
N MET A 147 -4.68 0.08 0.03
CA MET A 147 -5.79 -0.85 -0.13
C MET A 147 -6.64 -0.86 1.15
N LYS A 148 -7.89 -0.39 1.06
CA LYS A 148 -8.88 -0.40 2.14
C LYS A 148 -9.98 -1.42 1.86
N CYS A 149 -9.95 -2.58 2.52
CA CYS A 149 -11.01 -3.59 2.36
C CYS A 149 -12.27 -3.29 3.17
N LYS A 150 -13.46 -3.38 2.56
CA LYS A 150 -14.73 -3.09 3.22
C LYS A 150 -15.14 -4.21 4.19
N ARG A 151 -14.66 -4.12 5.42
CA ARG A 151 -15.53 -4.01 6.61
C ARG A 151 -15.17 -2.66 7.21
N LEU A 152 -16.13 -1.72 7.23
CA LEU A 152 -15.87 -0.35 7.71
C LEU A 152 -15.36 -0.41 9.15
N TYR A 153 -14.09 -0.04 9.34
CA TYR A 153 -13.58 0.37 10.63
C TYR A 153 -13.08 1.81 10.48
N THR A 154 -13.99 2.71 10.80
CA THR A 154 -13.75 4.11 11.15
C THR A 154 -12.90 4.16 12.42
N VAL A 155 -11.87 5.02 12.42
CA VAL A 155 -11.52 5.84 13.57
C VAL A 155 -11.60 7.27 13.09
#